data_AF-A0ABD5ZQD4-F1
#
_entry.id   AF-A0ABD5ZQD4-F1
#
_cell.length_a   1.000
_cell.length_b   1.000
_cell.length_c   1.000
_cell.angle_alpha   90.00
_cell.angle_beta   90.00
_cell.angle_gamma   90.00
#
_symmetry.space_group_name_H-M   'P 1'
#
loop_
_entity.id
_entity.type
_entity.pdbx_description
1 polymer ?
#
loop_
_entity_poly.entity_id
_entity_poly.type
_entity_poly.pdbx_seq_one_letter_code
_entity_poly.pdbx_strand_id
1 'polypeptide(L)'
;MNGGTEGSGTRAVSPVIGVVLLVAIVLALGAVTTTLALGLADTGDPAPQVRFSFAVADDGTVTVTHEGGATIDADALRLHGEDPDGAVSFGAWPASGTFSTGDSVVVPNATGDETLRVVWRGGDRSFTLKTWTGPGEPAGAALAVPEDPGHAYYDRNFDGDYDAGTDRELTRGELEAGVSDSGRLVVPSSLGTVSLDTGADFEADGIYLAADVVYPTSSSPSPVVLDARSGDLFVDGGELDFRKQSMDITLRAGGTVDLAGERLTSNSPVTIDGGTVDLTDADVDVSADQPLTVTSAGAVEASGASLVAENEIAVTADGDLTLTNAVVHADKDGEPVRLESTGGDIDLTDATLRSTRKDSLTTFASGNDLSATVNGGVIVVDGAAFLDQDNTLQATGTTSGTPASGSVS
;
A
#
# COMPACT_ATOMS: atom_id res chain seq x y z
N MET A 1 46.46 41.89 76.78
CA MET A 1 47.23 41.89 75.51
C MET A 1 46.64 40.81 74.61
N ASN A 2 46.39 41.16 73.35
CA ASN A 2 45.81 40.35 72.28
C ASN A 2 46.89 39.48 71.60
N GLY A 3 46.50 38.34 70.98
CA GLY A 3 47.25 37.72 69.88
C GLY A 3 47.53 36.21 69.97
N GLY A 4 47.00 35.44 69.00
CA GLY A 4 47.53 34.12 68.63
C GLY A 4 46.52 33.12 68.03
N THR A 5 46.13 33.29 66.77
CA THR A 5 45.33 32.35 65.95
C THR A 5 46.17 31.23 65.33
N GLU A 6 45.58 30.02 65.33
CA GLU A 6 45.62 28.93 64.32
C GLU A 6 46.94 28.26 63.87
N GLY A 7 46.85 26.93 63.63
CA GLY A 7 47.59 26.31 62.52
C GLY A 7 48.19 24.92 62.71
N SER A 8 47.36 23.89 62.47
CA SER A 8 47.71 22.60 61.84
C SER A 8 48.79 21.68 62.44
N GLY A 9 48.35 20.58 63.07
CA GLY A 9 49.16 19.38 63.23
C GLY A 9 49.24 18.58 61.93
N THR A 10 50.37 18.65 61.23
CA THR A 10 50.65 17.79 60.06
C THR A 10 50.91 16.36 60.52
N ARG A 11 49.96 15.45 60.26
CA ARG A 11 50.20 14.00 60.43
C ARG A 11 51.20 13.56 59.37
N ALA A 12 52.41 13.23 59.79
CA ALA A 12 53.38 12.56 58.93
C ALA A 12 52.87 11.14 58.64
N VAL A 13 52.46 10.88 57.40
CA VAL A 13 52.23 9.52 56.91
C VAL A 13 53.57 8.79 56.81
N SER A 14 53.66 7.60 57.40
CA SER A 14 54.91 6.84 57.39
C SER A 14 55.32 6.48 55.96
N PRO A 15 56.61 6.52 55.60
CA PRO A 15 57.09 6.29 54.23
C PRO A 15 56.57 4.99 53.61
N VAL A 16 56.40 3.94 54.41
CA VAL A 16 55.93 2.63 53.96
C VAL A 16 54.44 2.64 53.64
N ILE A 17 53.62 3.31 54.46
CA ILE A 17 52.17 3.42 54.21
C ILE A 17 51.92 4.28 52.97
N GLY A 18 52.71 5.34 52.76
CA GLY A 18 52.63 6.18 51.56
C GLY A 18 52.91 5.40 50.27
N VAL A 19 53.90 4.51 50.28
CA VAL A 19 54.24 3.68 49.10
C VAL A 19 53.13 2.68 48.79
N VAL A 20 52.57 2.00 49.80
CA VAL A 20 51.47 1.04 49.59
C VAL A 20 50.23 1.75 49.01
N LEU A 21 49.90 2.93 49.52
CA LEU A 21 48.79 3.75 49.02
C LEU A 21 49.01 4.20 47.58
N LEU A 22 50.23 4.61 47.24
CA LEU A 22 50.59 5.01 45.89
C LEU A 22 50.40 3.85 44.90
N VAL A 23 50.92 2.67 45.23
CA VAL A 23 50.80 1.48 44.38
C VAL A 23 49.33 1.10 44.19
N ALA A 24 48.52 1.16 45.25
CA ALA A 24 47.09 0.86 45.17
C ALA A 24 46.34 1.81 44.20
N ILE A 25 46.63 3.11 44.24
CA ILE A 25 46.00 4.09 43.34
C ILE A 25 46.44 3.87 41.89
N VAL A 26 47.72 3.59 41.64
CA VAL A 26 48.22 3.30 40.29
C VAL A 26 47.56 2.05 39.71
N LEU A 27 47.39 0.99 40.51
CA LEU A 27 46.70 -0.22 40.07
C LEU A 27 45.22 0.03 39.79
N ALA A 28 44.53 0.81 40.63
CA ALA A 28 43.14 1.19 40.39
C ALA A 28 42.97 2.01 39.11
N LEU A 29 43.83 3.03 38.90
CA LEU A 29 43.83 3.84 37.67
C LEU A 29 44.17 3.00 36.43
N GLY A 30 45.13 2.09 36.54
CA GLY A 30 45.50 1.16 35.47
C GLY A 30 44.35 0.22 35.10
N ALA A 31 43.62 -0.32 36.09
CA ALA A 31 42.45 -1.14 35.85
C ALA A 31 41.35 -0.36 35.12
N VAL A 32 41.03 0.85 35.59
CA VAL A 32 39.99 1.70 34.98
C VAL A 32 40.34 2.09 33.54
N THR A 33 41.59 2.51 33.30
CA THR A 33 42.05 2.85 31.94
C THR A 33 42.09 1.63 31.02
N THR A 34 42.45 0.46 31.54
CA THR A 34 42.40 -0.82 30.79
C THR A 34 40.96 -1.19 30.45
N THR A 35 40.02 -1.10 31.39
CA THR A 35 38.60 -1.39 31.11
C THR A 35 37.97 -0.39 30.15
N LEU A 36 38.37 0.89 30.23
CA LEU A 36 37.89 1.91 29.29
C LEU A 36 38.47 1.69 27.89
N ALA A 37 39.76 1.34 27.79
CA ALA A 37 40.41 1.00 26.53
C ALA A 37 39.84 -0.27 25.89
N LEU A 38 39.52 -1.30 26.69
CA LEU A 38 38.84 -2.50 26.23
C LEU A 38 37.39 -2.21 25.81
N GLY A 39 36.68 -1.31 26.50
CA GLY A 39 35.34 -0.86 26.12
C GLY A 39 35.29 -0.02 24.85
N LEU A 40 36.42 0.56 24.42
CA LEU A 40 36.60 1.27 23.14
C LEU A 40 37.17 0.35 22.04
N ALA A 41 37.72 -0.81 22.40
CA ALA A 41 38.28 -1.75 21.44
C ALA A 41 37.20 -2.57 20.69
N ASP A 42 35.94 -2.50 21.14
CA ASP A 42 34.79 -3.17 20.52
C ASP A 42 33.99 -2.25 19.59
N THR A 43 34.62 -1.24 19.00
CA THR A 43 34.03 -0.52 17.88
C THR A 43 34.23 -1.35 16.62
N GLY A 44 33.32 -2.30 16.35
CA GLY A 44 33.32 -3.04 15.09
C GLY A 44 33.43 -2.11 13.88
N ASP A 45 33.94 -2.60 12.76
CA ASP A 45 34.28 -1.78 11.58
C ASP A 45 33.13 -0.84 11.15
N PRO A 46 33.34 0.48 11.13
CA PRO A 46 32.31 1.41 10.68
C PRO A 46 31.93 1.10 9.22
N ALA A 47 30.65 1.30 8.89
CA ALA A 47 30.18 1.08 7.52
C ALA A 47 31.01 1.87 6.50
N PRO A 48 31.33 1.28 5.34
CA PRO A 48 32.13 1.94 4.32
C PRO A 48 31.44 3.21 3.84
N GLN A 49 32.22 4.28 3.65
CA GLN A 49 31.73 5.53 3.07
C GLN A 49 31.77 5.41 1.55
N VAL A 50 30.60 5.25 0.94
CA VAL A 50 30.42 5.10 -0.52
C VAL A 50 29.22 5.89 -1.01
N ARG A 51 29.21 6.17 -2.31
CA ARG A 51 28.12 6.85 -3.01
C ARG A 51 27.61 5.92 -4.10
N PHE A 52 26.30 5.71 -4.11
CA PHE A 52 25.60 4.99 -5.15
C PHE A 52 24.63 5.93 -5.87
N SER A 53 24.49 5.74 -7.17
CA SER A 53 23.40 6.28 -7.97
C SER A 53 22.53 5.16 -8.54
N PHE A 54 21.30 5.54 -8.86
CA PHE A 54 20.28 4.68 -9.46
C PHE A 54 19.84 5.37 -10.74
N ALA A 55 19.73 4.59 -11.81
CA ALA A 55 19.21 5.05 -13.09
C ALA A 55 18.12 4.09 -13.54
N VAL A 56 16.96 4.64 -13.91
CA VAL A 56 15.85 3.89 -14.51
C VAL A 56 15.98 4.00 -16.01
N ALA A 57 15.91 2.87 -16.72
CA ALA A 57 15.84 2.85 -18.18
C ALA A 57 14.38 2.98 -18.65
N ASP A 58 14.18 3.35 -19.91
CA ASP A 58 12.84 3.50 -20.52
C ASP A 58 12.03 2.18 -20.53
N ASP A 59 12.70 1.04 -20.30
CA ASP A 59 12.07 -0.29 -20.17
C ASP A 59 11.78 -0.69 -18.72
N GLY A 60 11.87 0.25 -17.77
CA GLY A 60 11.63 0.08 -16.34
C GLY A 60 12.87 -0.35 -15.54
N THR A 61 13.88 -0.91 -16.22
CA THR A 61 15.02 -1.54 -15.54
C THR A 61 15.83 -0.57 -14.68
N VAL A 62 16.03 -0.90 -13.39
CA VAL A 62 16.86 -0.08 -12.48
C VAL A 62 18.32 -0.55 -12.44
N THR A 63 19.24 0.36 -12.70
CA THR A 63 20.69 0.14 -12.62
C THR A 63 21.30 0.88 -11.43
N VAL A 64 21.98 0.15 -10.55
CA VAL A 64 22.71 0.71 -9.40
C VAL A 64 24.19 0.83 -9.72
N THR A 65 24.76 2.03 -9.58
CA THR A 65 26.17 2.32 -9.93
C THR A 65 26.95 2.81 -8.71
N HIS A 66 28.18 2.32 -8.52
CA HIS A 66 29.11 2.88 -7.53
C HIS A 66 29.78 4.14 -8.10
N GLU A 67 29.42 5.30 -7.58
CA GLU A 67 29.93 6.59 -8.09
C GLU A 67 31.22 7.03 -7.41
N GLY A 68 31.54 6.48 -6.24
CA GLY A 68 32.71 6.93 -5.50
C GLY A 68 32.79 6.43 -4.06
N GLY A 69 33.98 6.53 -3.48
CA GLY A 69 34.26 6.16 -2.09
C GLY A 69 35.08 4.89 -1.98
N ALA A 70 34.95 4.21 -0.83
CA ALA A 70 35.70 2.98 -0.57
C ALA A 70 35.28 1.85 -1.53
N THR A 71 36.24 0.99 -1.86
CA THR A 71 35.97 -0.27 -2.52
C THR A 71 35.31 -1.24 -1.53
N ILE A 72 34.28 -1.97 -1.98
CA ILE A 72 33.49 -2.87 -1.13
C ILE A 72 33.56 -4.29 -1.70
N ASP A 73 33.54 -5.30 -0.83
CA ASP A 73 33.29 -6.68 -1.22
C ASP A 73 31.80 -6.85 -1.56
N ALA A 74 31.49 -7.20 -2.80
CA ALA A 74 30.13 -7.41 -3.29
C ALA A 74 29.37 -8.47 -2.46
N ASP A 75 30.08 -9.46 -1.89
CA ASP A 75 29.47 -10.47 -1.04
C ASP A 75 28.96 -9.90 0.31
N ALA A 76 29.51 -8.76 0.72
CA ALA A 76 29.07 -8.01 1.90
C ALA A 76 27.88 -7.08 1.60
N LEU A 77 27.48 -6.94 0.33
CA LEU A 77 26.31 -6.18 -0.08
C LEU A 77 25.06 -7.08 -0.16
N ARG A 78 23.92 -6.44 0.07
CA ARG A 78 22.57 -6.99 -0.08
C ARG A 78 21.70 -5.94 -0.72
N LEU A 79 20.82 -6.39 -1.59
CA LEU A 79 19.71 -5.59 -2.07
C LEU A 79 18.50 -5.90 -1.20
N HIS A 80 17.90 -4.90 -0.59
CA HIS A 80 16.66 -4.99 0.18
C HIS A 80 15.69 -3.94 -0.33
N GLY A 81 14.41 -4.10 -0.02
CA GLY A 81 13.41 -3.14 -0.43
C GLY A 81 12.00 -3.59 -0.17
N GLU A 82 11.09 -2.77 -0.62
CA GLU A 82 9.67 -3.04 -0.76
C GLU A 82 9.36 -2.91 -2.25
N ASP A 83 8.61 -3.87 -2.75
CA ASP A 83 8.20 -3.99 -4.13
C ASP A 83 6.69 -4.30 -4.12
N PRO A 84 5.85 -3.37 -4.59
CA PRO A 84 4.40 -3.54 -4.57
C PRO A 84 3.90 -4.75 -5.38
N ASP A 85 4.55 -5.08 -6.51
CA ASP A 85 4.08 -6.16 -7.40
C ASP A 85 4.75 -7.52 -7.13
N GLY A 86 5.82 -7.52 -6.33
CA GLY A 86 6.56 -8.71 -5.90
C GLY A 86 7.42 -9.36 -7.00
N ALA A 87 7.65 -8.71 -8.13
CA ALA A 87 8.46 -9.19 -9.24
C ALA A 87 9.98 -9.09 -8.98
N VAL A 88 10.40 -8.18 -8.09
CA VAL A 88 11.78 -7.96 -7.67
C VAL A 88 12.19 -8.95 -6.56
N SER A 89 13.21 -9.75 -6.85
CA SER A 89 13.79 -10.63 -5.83
C SER A 89 14.82 -9.89 -4.99
N PHE A 90 14.45 -9.58 -3.74
CA PHE A 90 15.39 -9.04 -2.74
C PHE A 90 16.29 -10.14 -2.15
N GLY A 91 17.53 -9.75 -1.78
CA GLY A 91 18.45 -10.66 -1.12
C GLY A 91 19.91 -10.41 -1.47
N ALA A 92 20.58 -11.44 -1.99
CA ALA A 92 22.00 -11.39 -2.33
C ALA A 92 22.27 -10.31 -3.38
N TRP A 93 23.40 -9.61 -3.25
CA TRP A 93 23.83 -8.68 -4.29
C TRP A 93 24.06 -9.43 -5.60
N PRO A 94 23.60 -8.92 -6.75
CA PRO A 94 23.63 -9.63 -8.03
C PRO A 94 25.03 -9.75 -8.66
N ALA A 95 26.06 -9.16 -8.04
CA ALA A 95 27.46 -9.29 -8.44
C ALA A 95 28.31 -9.97 -7.34
N SER A 96 29.48 -10.48 -7.71
CA SER A 96 30.44 -11.10 -6.79
C SER A 96 31.82 -10.46 -6.92
N GLY A 97 32.68 -10.65 -5.91
CA GLY A 97 34.02 -10.11 -5.89
C GLY A 97 34.07 -8.65 -5.47
N THR A 98 34.94 -7.84 -6.08
CA THR A 98 35.17 -6.46 -5.65
C THR A 98 34.27 -5.49 -6.41
N PHE A 99 33.54 -4.64 -5.69
CA PHE A 99 32.68 -3.58 -6.21
C PHE A 99 33.33 -2.21 -5.97
N SER A 100 33.62 -1.48 -7.05
CA SER A 100 34.43 -0.28 -7.08
C SER A 100 33.83 0.80 -7.98
N THR A 101 34.40 2.00 -7.95
CA THR A 101 33.86 3.14 -8.69
C THR A 101 33.80 2.88 -10.19
N GLY A 102 32.61 3.08 -10.76
CA GLY A 102 32.29 2.80 -12.16
C GLY A 102 31.63 1.43 -12.37
N ASP A 103 31.65 0.54 -11.38
CA ASP A 103 30.93 -0.73 -11.46
C ASP A 103 29.42 -0.49 -11.27
N SER A 104 28.62 -1.24 -12.02
CA SER A 104 27.17 -1.19 -11.96
C SER A 104 26.56 -2.58 -11.93
N VAL A 105 25.36 -2.66 -11.34
CA VAL A 105 24.53 -3.86 -11.38
C VAL A 105 23.12 -3.50 -11.84
N VAL A 106 22.53 -4.41 -12.60
CA VAL A 106 21.12 -4.32 -12.99
C VAL A 106 20.30 -5.05 -11.95
N VAL A 107 19.25 -4.42 -11.44
CA VAL A 107 18.21 -5.07 -10.65
C VAL A 107 17.17 -5.60 -11.62
N PRO A 108 17.09 -6.92 -11.86
CA PRO A 108 16.13 -7.49 -12.79
C PRO A 108 14.71 -7.32 -12.26
N ASN A 109 13.77 -7.07 -13.18
CA ASN A 109 12.35 -6.84 -12.90
C ASN A 109 12.03 -5.62 -12.05
N ALA A 110 13.02 -4.81 -11.65
CA ALA A 110 12.70 -3.52 -11.06
C ALA A 110 12.09 -2.65 -12.15
N THR A 111 10.90 -2.10 -11.92
CA THR A 111 10.12 -1.33 -12.88
C THR A 111 10.10 0.16 -12.59
N GLY A 112 10.57 0.58 -11.41
CA GLY A 112 10.66 2.00 -11.06
C GLY A 112 9.66 2.47 -10.01
N ASP A 113 8.93 1.58 -9.40
CA ASP A 113 7.98 1.83 -8.31
C ASP A 113 8.48 1.31 -6.95
N GLU A 114 9.59 0.58 -6.94
CA GLU A 114 10.10 -0.05 -5.73
C GLU A 114 10.94 0.89 -4.87
N THR A 115 10.96 0.62 -3.57
CA THR A 115 11.97 1.22 -2.67
C THR A 115 13.18 0.30 -2.60
N LEU A 116 14.25 0.62 -3.32
CA LEU A 116 15.51 -0.13 -3.29
C LEU A 116 16.47 0.40 -2.23
N ARG A 117 17.05 -0.52 -1.45
CA ARG A 117 18.04 -0.24 -0.41
C ARG A 117 19.29 -1.07 -0.65
N VAL A 118 20.43 -0.40 -0.78
CA VAL A 118 21.74 -1.04 -0.73
C VAL A 118 22.15 -1.18 0.72
N VAL A 119 22.20 -2.42 1.21
CA VAL A 119 22.56 -2.74 2.60
C VAL A 119 23.93 -3.40 2.62
N TRP A 120 24.81 -2.89 3.46
CA TRP A 120 26.10 -3.53 3.75
C TRP A 120 26.05 -4.26 5.08
N ARG A 121 26.66 -5.44 5.13
CA ARG A 121 26.77 -6.25 6.34
C ARG A 121 28.24 -6.45 6.74
N GLY A 122 28.56 -6.06 7.97
CA GLY A 122 29.87 -6.27 8.59
C GLY A 122 29.72 -7.05 9.91
N GLY A 123 30.13 -8.32 9.89
CA GLY A 123 29.92 -9.23 11.02
C GLY A 123 28.43 -9.38 11.36
N ASP A 124 28.06 -9.06 12.59
CA ASP A 124 26.67 -9.14 13.09
C ASP A 124 25.85 -7.86 12.87
N ARG A 125 26.41 -6.84 12.20
CA ARG A 125 25.73 -5.56 11.97
C ARG A 125 25.43 -5.33 10.51
N SER A 126 24.32 -4.66 10.23
CA SER A 126 23.93 -4.20 8.91
C SER A 126 23.71 -2.68 8.91
N PHE A 127 24.04 -2.03 7.79
CA PHE A 127 23.85 -0.61 7.58
C PHE A 127 23.31 -0.35 6.18
N THR A 128 22.25 0.45 6.08
CA THR A 128 21.76 0.94 4.78
C THR A 128 22.73 2.02 4.29
N LEU A 129 23.38 1.75 3.17
CA LEU A 129 24.33 2.68 2.55
C LEU A 129 23.61 3.71 1.66
N LYS A 130 22.53 3.29 1.01
CA LYS A 130 21.72 4.16 0.17
C LYS A 130 20.31 3.59 0.04
N THR A 131 19.33 4.48 0.12
CA THR A 131 17.94 4.21 -0.28
C THR A 131 17.67 4.98 -1.56
N TRP A 132 16.93 4.34 -2.44
CA TRP A 132 16.32 4.91 -3.61
C TRP A 132 14.84 4.51 -3.60
N THR A 133 14.00 5.46 -3.96
CA THR A 133 12.59 5.25 -4.19
C THR A 133 12.39 5.62 -5.65
N GLY A 134 11.75 4.74 -6.40
CA GLY A 134 11.56 4.95 -7.82
C GLY A 134 10.66 6.14 -8.16
N PRO A 135 10.63 6.56 -9.44
CA PRO A 135 9.86 7.70 -9.91
C PRO A 135 8.33 7.54 -9.82
N GLY A 136 7.78 6.43 -9.33
CA GLY A 136 6.35 6.32 -9.07
C GLY A 136 5.83 7.41 -8.12
N GLU A 137 4.52 7.69 -8.17
CA GLU A 137 3.88 8.60 -7.22
C GLU A 137 4.25 8.15 -5.79
N PRO A 138 4.76 9.05 -4.92
CA PRO A 138 5.09 8.64 -3.56
C PRO A 138 3.85 8.07 -2.90
N ALA A 139 3.91 6.82 -2.43
CA ALA A 139 2.78 6.21 -1.72
C ALA A 139 2.28 7.15 -0.60
N GLY A 140 1.01 7.56 -0.67
CA GLY A 140 0.41 8.51 0.27
C GLY A 140 0.87 9.96 0.10
N ALA A 141 1.31 10.38 -1.10
CA ALA A 141 1.48 11.77 -1.47
C ALA A 141 0.14 12.49 -1.26
N ALA A 142 0.01 13.18 -0.13
CA ALA A 142 -1.22 13.83 0.28
C ALA A 142 -1.83 14.63 -0.89
N LEU A 143 -3.04 14.17 -1.27
CA LEU A 143 -3.93 14.61 -2.34
C LEU A 143 -4.02 16.14 -2.48
N ALA A 144 -3.02 16.74 -3.12
CA ALA A 144 -3.23 18.04 -3.71
C ALA A 144 -4.07 17.80 -4.97
N VAL A 145 -5.31 18.32 -4.95
CA VAL A 145 -6.16 18.37 -6.14
C VAL A 145 -5.33 18.96 -7.28
N PRO A 146 -5.06 18.20 -8.37
CA PRO A 146 -4.25 18.70 -9.47
C PRO A 146 -4.86 19.93 -10.12
N GLU A 147 -4.02 20.76 -10.75
CA GLU A 147 -4.46 21.89 -11.55
C GLU A 147 -5.41 21.41 -12.66
N ASP A 148 -6.45 22.21 -12.92
CA ASP A 148 -7.37 22.03 -14.03
C ASP A 148 -7.05 23.05 -15.14
N PRO A 149 -6.22 22.69 -16.14
CA PRO A 149 -5.90 23.56 -17.26
C PRO A 149 -6.98 23.53 -18.37
N GLY A 150 -8.12 22.86 -18.15
CA GLY A 150 -9.19 22.70 -19.14
C GLY A 150 -9.03 21.53 -20.11
N HIS A 151 -8.05 20.64 -19.86
CA HIS A 151 -7.77 19.43 -20.64
C HIS A 151 -7.16 18.36 -19.73
N ALA A 152 -7.23 17.09 -20.13
CA ALA A 152 -6.51 16.03 -19.42
C ALA A 152 -5.02 16.05 -19.79
N TYR A 153 -4.19 15.55 -18.89
CA TYR A 153 -2.75 15.49 -19.10
C TYR A 153 -2.12 14.36 -18.28
N TYR A 154 -0.91 13.96 -18.67
CA TYR A 154 -0.01 13.19 -17.83
C TYR A 154 0.93 14.14 -17.10
N ASP A 155 0.80 14.19 -15.77
CA ASP A 155 1.69 14.85 -14.83
C ASP A 155 2.92 13.95 -14.63
N ARG A 156 4.06 14.34 -15.21
CA ARG A 156 5.26 13.49 -15.27
C ARG A 156 6.21 13.68 -14.08
N ASN A 157 6.08 14.80 -13.38
CA ASN A 157 6.92 15.14 -12.24
C ASN A 157 6.16 15.01 -10.90
N PHE A 158 4.87 14.69 -10.95
CA PHE A 158 3.97 14.47 -9.82
C PHE A 158 3.83 15.72 -8.92
N ASP A 159 3.98 16.91 -9.47
CA ASP A 159 3.82 18.15 -8.72
C ASP A 159 2.38 18.68 -8.72
N GLY A 160 1.51 18.11 -9.56
CA GLY A 160 0.10 18.46 -9.67
C GLY A 160 -0.19 19.74 -10.45
N ASP A 161 0.83 20.42 -10.99
CA ASP A 161 0.66 21.60 -11.84
C ASP A 161 0.89 21.21 -13.31
N TYR A 162 0.19 21.84 -14.26
CA TYR A 162 0.42 21.54 -15.69
C TYR A 162 1.49 22.48 -16.29
N ASP A 163 2.62 21.92 -16.71
CA ASP A 163 3.65 22.57 -17.51
C ASP A 163 3.86 21.84 -18.85
N ALA A 164 3.47 22.47 -19.96
CA ALA A 164 3.67 21.92 -21.31
C ALA A 164 5.14 21.59 -21.68
N GLY A 165 6.12 22.08 -20.92
CA GLY A 165 7.53 21.69 -21.07
C GLY A 165 7.90 20.34 -20.43
N THR A 166 7.12 19.90 -19.45
CA THR A 166 7.38 18.70 -18.63
C THR A 166 6.28 17.65 -18.82
N ASP A 167 5.03 18.09 -18.90
CA ASP A 167 3.84 17.26 -18.95
C ASP A 167 3.32 17.06 -20.37
N ARG A 168 2.43 16.08 -20.50
CA ARG A 168 1.81 15.75 -21.78
C ARG A 168 0.32 16.02 -21.73
N GLU A 169 -0.12 17.06 -22.45
CA GLU A 169 -1.54 17.27 -22.76
C GLU A 169 -2.11 16.12 -23.59
N LEU A 170 -3.35 15.73 -23.26
CA LEU A 170 -4.13 14.71 -23.95
C LEU A 170 -5.33 15.35 -24.65
N THR A 171 -5.55 14.91 -25.87
CA THR A 171 -6.76 15.27 -26.61
C THR A 171 -7.95 14.43 -26.13
N ARG A 172 -9.17 14.95 -26.30
CA ARG A 172 -10.38 14.19 -25.97
C ARG A 172 -10.45 12.85 -26.72
N GLY A 173 -10.06 12.81 -28.00
CA GLY A 173 -10.07 11.56 -28.77
C GLY A 173 -9.05 10.52 -28.29
N GLU A 174 -7.97 10.94 -27.63
CA GLU A 174 -7.06 10.00 -26.94
C GLU A 174 -7.74 9.42 -25.71
N LEU A 175 -8.38 10.26 -24.87
CA LEU A 175 -9.12 9.76 -23.69
C LEU A 175 -10.26 8.81 -24.06
N GLU A 176 -11.03 9.13 -25.11
CA GLU A 176 -12.16 8.31 -25.56
C GLU A 176 -11.71 6.91 -26.05
N ALA A 177 -10.46 6.77 -26.50
CA ALA A 177 -9.88 5.53 -26.98
C ALA A 177 -9.12 4.73 -25.91
N GLY A 178 -8.83 5.33 -24.75
CA GLY A 178 -7.88 4.81 -23.76
C GLY A 178 -6.45 5.31 -24.00
N VAL A 179 -5.70 5.45 -22.92
CA VAL A 179 -4.35 6.02 -22.91
C VAL A 179 -3.43 5.18 -22.01
N SER A 180 -2.17 5.05 -22.42
CA SER A 180 -1.12 4.44 -21.61
C SER A 180 0.17 5.26 -21.76
N ASP A 181 0.67 5.81 -20.66
CA ASP A 181 1.95 6.55 -20.59
C ASP A 181 2.50 6.51 -19.15
N SER A 182 3.73 7.01 -18.96
CA SER A 182 4.30 7.27 -17.63
C SER A 182 3.80 8.59 -17.04
N GLY A 183 3.83 8.71 -15.71
CA GLY A 183 3.29 9.84 -14.96
C GLY A 183 1.87 9.58 -14.44
N ARG A 184 1.34 10.52 -13.66
CA ARG A 184 -0.04 10.48 -13.17
C ARG A 184 -0.98 11.01 -14.24
N LEU A 185 -1.98 10.22 -14.62
CA LEU A 185 -3.05 10.68 -15.50
C LEU A 185 -4.02 11.57 -14.71
N VAL A 186 -4.19 12.80 -15.15
CA VAL A 186 -5.16 13.75 -14.57
C VAL A 186 -6.29 13.99 -15.57
N VAL A 187 -7.51 13.63 -15.18
CA VAL A 187 -8.74 13.87 -15.96
C VAL A 187 -9.62 14.84 -15.17
N PRO A 188 -9.50 16.15 -15.40
CA PRO A 188 -10.12 17.14 -14.53
C PRO A 188 -11.62 17.30 -14.79
N SER A 189 -12.34 17.79 -13.77
CA SER A 189 -13.80 17.98 -13.82
C SER A 189 -14.29 18.95 -14.89
N SER A 190 -13.46 19.89 -15.37
CA SER A 190 -13.81 20.79 -16.48
C SER A 190 -14.15 20.07 -17.79
N LEU A 191 -13.71 18.82 -17.95
CA LEU A 191 -14.06 18.00 -19.11
C LEU A 191 -15.54 17.58 -19.11
N GLY A 192 -16.21 17.63 -17.96
CA GLY A 192 -17.59 17.18 -17.78
C GLY A 192 -17.69 15.67 -17.93
N THR A 193 -18.25 15.20 -19.04
CA THR A 193 -18.41 13.76 -19.33
C THR A 193 -17.46 13.31 -20.43
N VAL A 194 -16.73 12.22 -20.17
CA VAL A 194 -15.89 11.48 -21.11
C VAL A 194 -16.68 10.25 -21.59
N SER A 195 -16.90 10.14 -22.90
CA SER A 195 -17.67 9.06 -23.51
C SER A 195 -16.74 8.12 -24.30
N LEU A 196 -16.50 6.92 -23.80
CA LEU A 196 -15.52 5.99 -24.40
C LEU A 196 -16.04 5.36 -25.72
N ASP A 197 -15.17 5.03 -26.68
CA ASP A 197 -15.61 4.57 -28.03
C ASP A 197 -15.76 3.04 -28.17
N THR A 198 -14.74 2.27 -27.77
CA THR A 198 -14.64 0.82 -28.06
C THR A 198 -14.27 -0.03 -26.86
N GLY A 199 -14.27 0.55 -25.66
CA GLY A 199 -13.57 0.07 -24.47
C GLY A 199 -12.27 0.85 -24.38
N ALA A 200 -11.84 1.18 -23.17
CA ALA A 200 -10.71 2.06 -22.95
C ALA A 200 -9.89 1.54 -21.78
N ASP A 201 -8.62 1.32 -22.05
CA ASP A 201 -7.61 1.01 -21.06
C ASP A 201 -6.88 2.32 -20.72
N PHE A 202 -6.94 2.71 -19.46
CA PHE A 202 -6.23 3.85 -18.89
C PHE A 202 -5.13 3.31 -17.98
N GLU A 203 -3.88 3.41 -18.42
CA GLU A 203 -2.73 2.90 -17.68
C GLU A 203 -1.74 4.04 -17.39
N ALA A 204 -1.47 4.28 -16.12
CA ALA A 204 -0.64 5.39 -15.66
C ALA A 204 0.08 5.01 -14.36
N ASP A 205 1.06 5.80 -13.91
CA ASP A 205 1.75 5.56 -12.62
C ASP A 205 0.95 6.11 -11.41
N GLY A 206 -0.30 6.51 -11.67
CA GLY A 206 -1.26 7.13 -10.77
C GLY A 206 -2.42 7.66 -11.63
N ILE A 207 -3.66 7.65 -11.14
CA ILE A 207 -4.82 8.17 -11.87
C ILE A 207 -5.63 9.06 -10.93
N TYR A 208 -5.84 10.31 -11.36
CA TYR A 208 -6.79 11.23 -10.75
C TYR A 208 -7.92 11.49 -11.75
N LEU A 209 -9.12 11.02 -11.42
CA LEU A 209 -10.30 11.10 -12.27
C LEU A 209 -11.40 11.93 -11.58
N ALA A 210 -11.69 13.11 -12.12
CA ALA A 210 -12.73 14.00 -11.60
C ALA A 210 -13.85 14.30 -12.60
N ALA A 211 -13.80 13.70 -13.79
CA ALA A 211 -14.83 13.81 -14.82
C ALA A 211 -15.75 12.58 -14.78
N ASP A 212 -17.02 12.75 -15.19
CA ASP A 212 -17.92 11.61 -15.39
C ASP A 212 -17.37 10.71 -16.51
N VAL A 213 -17.37 9.40 -16.31
CA VAL A 213 -16.99 8.45 -17.36
C VAL A 213 -18.18 7.58 -17.69
N VAL A 214 -18.61 7.66 -18.95
CA VAL A 214 -19.76 6.92 -19.45
C VAL A 214 -19.35 6.06 -20.62
N TYR A 215 -19.85 4.82 -20.64
CA TYR A 215 -19.70 3.94 -21.79
C TYR A 215 -20.96 3.97 -22.67
N PRO A 216 -20.90 4.53 -23.90
CA PRO A 216 -22.00 4.45 -24.86
C PRO A 216 -22.12 3.03 -25.44
N THR A 217 -23.18 2.77 -26.22
CA THR A 217 -23.33 1.50 -26.97
C THR A 217 -22.38 1.45 -28.18
N SER A 218 -21.63 0.36 -28.34
CA SER A 218 -20.63 0.10 -29.36
C SER A 218 -20.90 -1.24 -30.04
N SER A 219 -20.50 -1.36 -31.30
CA SER A 219 -20.66 -2.60 -32.07
C SER A 219 -19.53 -3.61 -31.85
N SER A 220 -18.45 -3.20 -31.19
CA SER A 220 -17.29 -4.05 -30.84
C SER A 220 -16.73 -3.60 -29.49
N PRO A 221 -17.46 -3.89 -28.41
CA PRO A 221 -17.02 -3.49 -27.08
C PRO A 221 -15.79 -4.27 -26.59
N SER A 222 -14.98 -3.57 -25.79
CA SER A 222 -13.82 -4.09 -25.06
C SER A 222 -13.95 -3.71 -23.58
N PRO A 223 -13.19 -4.37 -22.68
CA PRO A 223 -13.14 -4.03 -21.26
C PRO A 223 -12.83 -2.55 -21.00
N VAL A 224 -13.17 -2.08 -19.80
CA VAL A 224 -12.70 -0.79 -19.29
C VAL A 224 -11.76 -1.09 -18.13
N VAL A 225 -10.52 -0.65 -18.26
CA VAL A 225 -9.49 -0.85 -17.24
C VAL A 225 -8.97 0.53 -16.82
N LEU A 226 -9.08 0.85 -15.54
CA LEU A 226 -8.32 1.93 -14.91
C LEU A 226 -7.22 1.28 -14.09
N ASP A 227 -5.98 1.40 -14.53
CA ASP A 227 -4.81 0.81 -13.90
C ASP A 227 -3.79 1.89 -13.54
N ALA A 228 -3.74 2.23 -12.26
CA ALA A 228 -2.80 3.21 -11.71
C ALA A 228 -1.40 2.62 -11.45
N ARG A 229 -1.13 1.40 -11.95
CA ARG A 229 0.14 0.67 -11.74
C ARG A 229 0.52 0.66 -10.28
N SER A 230 1.57 1.37 -9.87
CA SER A 230 2.04 1.42 -8.49
C SER A 230 1.46 2.57 -7.66
N GLY A 231 0.85 3.56 -8.30
CA GLY A 231 0.32 4.75 -7.64
C GLY A 231 -1.09 4.55 -7.14
N ASP A 232 -1.75 5.66 -6.85
CA ASP A 232 -3.14 5.68 -6.37
C ASP A 232 -4.11 5.87 -7.55
N LEU A 233 -5.27 5.24 -7.48
CA LEU A 233 -6.44 5.52 -8.31
C LEU A 233 -7.44 6.30 -7.46
N PHE A 234 -7.55 7.59 -7.71
CA PHE A 234 -8.44 8.50 -7.00
C PHE A 234 -9.57 8.96 -7.93
N VAL A 235 -10.80 8.68 -7.52
CA VAL A 235 -12.00 9.20 -8.18
C VAL A 235 -12.58 10.32 -7.31
N ASP A 236 -12.51 11.57 -7.80
CA ASP A 236 -12.92 12.78 -7.10
C ASP A 236 -14.14 13.41 -7.80
N GLY A 237 -15.32 12.91 -7.46
CA GLY A 237 -16.54 13.13 -8.20
C GLY A 237 -16.70 12.22 -9.42
N GLY A 238 -17.71 12.53 -10.23
CA GLY A 238 -17.98 11.83 -11.48
C GLY A 238 -18.77 10.53 -11.30
N GLU A 239 -19.93 10.40 -11.96
CA GLU A 239 -20.61 9.11 -12.06
C GLU A 239 -19.85 8.19 -13.03
N LEU A 240 -19.50 6.99 -12.58
CA LEU A 240 -19.01 5.92 -13.44
C LEU A 240 -20.22 5.08 -13.90
N ASP A 241 -20.72 5.30 -15.12
CA ASP A 241 -21.89 4.58 -15.68
C ASP A 241 -21.52 3.70 -16.87
N PHE A 242 -21.51 2.39 -16.62
CA PHE A 242 -21.20 1.33 -17.58
C PHE A 242 -22.44 0.48 -17.93
N ARG A 243 -23.67 0.97 -17.74
CA ARG A 243 -24.90 0.17 -17.93
C ARG A 243 -25.23 -0.18 -19.39
N LYS A 244 -24.59 0.43 -20.37
CA LYS A 244 -25.04 0.29 -21.78
C LYS A 244 -24.56 -0.97 -22.47
N GLN A 245 -23.58 -1.69 -21.92
CA GLN A 245 -22.99 -2.89 -22.51
C GLN A 245 -22.46 -3.84 -21.43
N SER A 246 -22.36 -5.14 -21.73
CA SER A 246 -21.76 -6.14 -20.84
C SER A 246 -20.27 -6.34 -21.17
N MET A 247 -19.37 -5.82 -20.33
CA MET A 247 -17.91 -5.85 -20.42
C MET A 247 -17.26 -5.72 -19.04
N ASP A 248 -16.24 -6.51 -18.73
CA ASP A 248 -15.54 -6.42 -17.43
C ASP A 248 -15.00 -5.01 -17.17
N ILE A 249 -15.26 -4.50 -15.97
CA ILE A 249 -14.74 -3.23 -15.46
C ILE A 249 -13.69 -3.55 -14.40
N THR A 250 -12.46 -3.08 -14.59
CA THR A 250 -11.36 -3.29 -13.65
C THR A 250 -10.83 -1.94 -13.17
N LEU A 251 -10.83 -1.75 -11.86
CA LEU A 251 -10.20 -0.62 -11.18
C LEU A 251 -9.02 -1.20 -10.39
N ARG A 252 -7.80 -0.80 -10.73
CA ARG A 252 -6.57 -1.36 -10.16
C ARG A 252 -5.59 -0.28 -9.75
N ALA A 253 -4.98 -0.46 -8.58
CA ALA A 253 -3.89 0.37 -8.08
C ALA A 253 -2.96 -0.44 -7.15
N GLY A 254 -1.66 -0.27 -7.28
CA GLY A 254 -0.68 -0.79 -6.32
C GLY A 254 -0.68 0.01 -5.01
N GLY A 255 -1.10 1.27 -5.07
CA GLY A 255 -1.44 2.11 -3.93
C GLY A 255 -2.92 1.96 -3.54
N THR A 256 -3.59 3.07 -3.28
CA THR A 256 -5.01 3.10 -2.88
C THR A 256 -5.90 3.13 -4.12
N VAL A 257 -6.96 2.31 -4.15
CA VAL A 257 -8.15 2.61 -4.94
C VAL A 257 -9.13 3.34 -4.04
N ASP A 258 -9.36 4.62 -4.30
CA ASP A 258 -10.24 5.50 -3.54
C ASP A 258 -11.47 5.87 -4.37
N LEU A 259 -12.63 5.40 -3.92
CA LEU A 259 -13.95 5.71 -4.45
C LEU A 259 -14.85 6.30 -3.36
N ALA A 260 -14.27 6.92 -2.32
CA ALA A 260 -15.02 7.39 -1.17
C ALA A 260 -16.09 8.43 -1.57
N GLY A 261 -17.35 8.15 -1.25
CA GLY A 261 -18.50 8.99 -1.58
C GLY A 261 -18.94 8.93 -3.04
N GLU A 262 -18.30 8.09 -3.87
CA GLU A 262 -18.54 8.03 -5.31
C GLU A 262 -19.59 6.99 -5.71
N ARG A 263 -20.14 7.15 -6.92
CA ARG A 263 -21.15 6.23 -7.47
C ARG A 263 -20.62 5.49 -8.70
N LEU A 264 -20.58 4.16 -8.59
CA LEU A 264 -20.19 3.25 -9.66
C LEU A 264 -21.36 2.35 -10.05
N THR A 265 -21.74 2.37 -11.32
CA THR A 265 -22.88 1.59 -11.82
C THR A 265 -22.50 0.80 -13.06
N SER A 266 -22.84 -0.49 -13.08
CA SER A 266 -22.41 -1.39 -14.15
C SER A 266 -23.47 -2.45 -14.46
N ASN A 267 -23.55 -2.88 -15.72
CA ASN A 267 -24.29 -4.08 -16.14
C ASN A 267 -23.33 -5.25 -16.48
N SER A 268 -22.14 -5.20 -15.89
CA SER A 268 -21.00 -6.04 -16.18
C SER A 268 -20.22 -6.35 -14.90
N PRO A 269 -19.39 -7.41 -14.85
CA PRO A 269 -18.55 -7.68 -13.69
C PRO A 269 -17.70 -6.46 -13.33
N VAL A 270 -17.60 -6.19 -12.04
CA VAL A 270 -16.73 -5.14 -11.50
C VAL A 270 -15.68 -5.79 -10.62
N THR A 271 -14.42 -5.49 -10.91
CA THR A 271 -13.26 -5.85 -10.07
C THR A 271 -12.59 -4.58 -9.58
N ILE A 272 -12.39 -4.49 -8.27
CA ILE A 272 -11.64 -3.43 -7.60
C ILE A 272 -10.46 -4.10 -6.91
N ASP A 273 -9.24 -3.71 -7.24
CA ASP A 273 -8.01 -4.34 -6.76
C ASP A 273 -6.99 -3.29 -6.33
N GLY A 274 -6.73 -3.18 -5.03
CA GLY A 274 -5.90 -2.14 -4.43
C GLY A 274 -4.76 -2.66 -3.56
N GLY A 275 -3.72 -1.85 -3.35
CA GLY A 275 -2.87 -1.96 -2.17
C GLY A 275 -3.64 -1.64 -0.89
N THR A 276 -4.49 -0.61 -0.94
CA THR A 276 -5.62 -0.39 -0.03
C THR A 276 -6.86 -0.03 -0.84
N VAL A 277 -8.05 -0.24 -0.28
CA VAL A 277 -9.31 0.12 -0.95
C VAL A 277 -10.17 0.97 0.00
N ASP A 278 -10.54 2.17 -0.43
CA ASP A 278 -11.47 3.05 0.28
C ASP A 278 -12.77 3.18 -0.52
N LEU A 279 -13.86 2.70 0.07
CA LEU A 279 -15.24 2.74 -0.41
C LEU A 279 -16.13 3.45 0.61
N THR A 280 -15.58 4.27 1.51
CA THR A 280 -16.35 4.97 2.54
C THR A 280 -17.50 5.74 1.89
N ASP A 281 -18.74 5.51 2.33
CA ASP A 281 -19.96 6.11 1.79
C ASP A 281 -20.18 5.92 0.26
N ALA A 282 -19.44 5.01 -0.39
CA ALA A 282 -19.55 4.74 -1.82
C ALA A 282 -20.86 3.99 -2.17
N ASP A 283 -21.36 4.17 -3.39
CA ASP A 283 -22.55 3.50 -3.92
C ASP A 283 -22.20 2.72 -5.18
N VAL A 284 -21.99 1.40 -5.01
CA VAL A 284 -21.62 0.47 -6.07
C VAL A 284 -22.82 -0.41 -6.42
N ASP A 285 -23.31 -0.30 -7.65
CA ASP A 285 -24.50 -1.00 -8.16
C ASP A 285 -24.16 -1.80 -9.42
N VAL A 286 -24.00 -3.11 -9.25
CA VAL A 286 -23.67 -4.08 -10.30
C VAL A 286 -24.90 -4.89 -10.67
N SER A 287 -25.52 -4.54 -11.78
CA SER A 287 -26.76 -5.14 -12.28
C SER A 287 -26.51 -6.21 -13.33
N ALA A 288 -27.58 -6.80 -13.87
CA ALA A 288 -27.57 -7.76 -14.98
C ALA A 288 -26.88 -9.11 -14.67
N ASP A 289 -27.11 -9.64 -13.47
CA ASP A 289 -26.60 -10.96 -13.02
C ASP A 289 -25.06 -11.02 -12.92
N GLN A 290 -24.42 -9.90 -12.60
CA GLN A 290 -22.95 -9.77 -12.61
C GLN A 290 -22.36 -9.61 -11.21
N PRO A 291 -21.16 -10.16 -10.96
CA PRO A 291 -20.53 -10.12 -9.65
C PRO A 291 -19.78 -8.83 -9.37
N LEU A 292 -19.61 -8.54 -8.09
CA LEU A 292 -18.71 -7.52 -7.57
C LEU A 292 -17.58 -8.21 -6.80
N THR A 293 -16.34 -7.98 -7.23
CA THR A 293 -15.14 -8.46 -6.52
C THR A 293 -14.32 -7.26 -6.05
N VAL A 294 -13.98 -7.27 -4.76
CA VAL A 294 -13.10 -6.28 -4.13
C VAL A 294 -11.94 -7.03 -3.48
N THR A 295 -10.72 -6.71 -3.87
CA THR A 295 -9.48 -7.28 -3.32
C THR A 295 -8.55 -6.18 -2.86
N SER A 296 -7.88 -6.40 -1.73
CA SER A 296 -6.89 -5.48 -1.19
C SER A 296 -5.70 -6.24 -0.60
N ALA A 297 -4.48 -5.84 -0.96
CA ALA A 297 -3.24 -6.31 -0.32
C ALA A 297 -3.03 -5.69 1.08
N GLY A 298 -3.92 -4.78 1.49
CA GLY A 298 -3.96 -4.13 2.79
C GLY A 298 -5.40 -4.09 3.30
N ALA A 299 -5.81 -2.95 3.84
CA ALA A 299 -7.17 -2.77 4.38
C ALA A 299 -8.21 -2.50 3.27
N VAL A 300 -9.47 -2.83 3.57
CA VAL A 300 -10.66 -2.35 2.86
C VAL A 300 -11.51 -1.56 3.85
N GLU A 301 -11.72 -0.28 3.58
CA GLU A 301 -12.61 0.58 4.35
C GLU A 301 -13.88 0.84 3.54
N ALA A 302 -15.03 0.38 4.03
CA ALA A 302 -16.32 0.50 3.35
C ALA A 302 -17.42 0.93 4.32
N SER A 303 -17.05 1.73 5.34
CA SER A 303 -18.02 2.28 6.28
C SER A 303 -19.09 3.11 5.55
N GLY A 304 -20.37 2.86 5.84
CA GLY A 304 -21.49 3.55 5.21
C GLY A 304 -21.75 3.21 3.74
N ALA A 305 -20.93 2.34 3.13
CA ALA A 305 -21.03 1.98 1.72
C ALA A 305 -22.33 1.22 1.40
N SER A 306 -22.83 1.37 0.17
CA SER A 306 -23.87 0.54 -0.43
C SER A 306 -23.27 -0.30 -1.55
N LEU A 307 -23.05 -1.58 -1.28
CA LEU A 307 -22.49 -2.55 -2.24
C LEU A 307 -23.59 -3.51 -2.68
N VAL A 308 -24.07 -3.33 -3.91
CA VAL A 308 -25.17 -4.11 -4.49
C VAL A 308 -24.69 -4.81 -5.75
N ALA A 309 -24.95 -6.10 -5.86
CA ALA A 309 -24.69 -6.87 -7.08
C ALA A 309 -25.82 -7.87 -7.34
N GLU A 310 -26.24 -8.09 -8.59
CA GLU A 310 -27.20 -9.16 -8.95
C GLU A 310 -26.56 -10.56 -8.99
N ASN A 311 -25.33 -10.71 -8.49
CA ASN A 311 -24.60 -11.98 -8.35
C ASN A 311 -23.70 -11.93 -7.09
N GLU A 312 -22.72 -12.83 -6.98
CA GLU A 312 -21.78 -12.88 -5.87
C GLU A 312 -21.13 -11.53 -5.57
N ILE A 313 -21.09 -11.19 -4.28
CA ILE A 313 -20.24 -10.12 -3.75
C ILE A 313 -19.13 -10.78 -2.96
N ALA A 314 -17.89 -10.61 -3.41
CA ALA A 314 -16.70 -11.08 -2.72
C ALA A 314 -15.83 -9.89 -2.33
N VAL A 315 -15.52 -9.76 -1.03
CA VAL A 315 -14.62 -8.73 -0.49
C VAL A 315 -13.52 -9.42 0.30
N THR A 316 -12.27 -9.23 -0.13
CA THR A 316 -11.08 -9.81 0.50
C THR A 316 -10.09 -8.71 0.85
N ALA A 317 -9.67 -8.67 2.11
CA ALA A 317 -8.62 -7.76 2.59
C ALA A 317 -7.48 -8.57 3.20
N ASP A 318 -6.23 -8.25 2.88
CA ASP A 318 -5.09 -8.82 3.59
C ASP A 318 -4.87 -8.16 4.97
N GLY A 319 -5.42 -6.96 5.16
CA GLY A 319 -5.52 -6.25 6.43
C GLY A 319 -6.95 -6.23 7.00
N ASP A 320 -7.33 -5.14 7.66
CA ASP A 320 -8.66 -4.97 8.23
C ASP A 320 -9.73 -4.80 7.14
N LEU A 321 -10.92 -5.35 7.37
CA LEU A 321 -12.10 -5.15 6.54
C LEU A 321 -13.18 -4.46 7.37
N THR A 322 -13.41 -3.18 7.12
CA THR A 322 -14.42 -2.37 7.83
C THR A 322 -15.65 -2.19 6.97
N LEU A 323 -16.82 -2.60 7.48
CA LEU A 323 -18.13 -2.46 6.83
C LEU A 323 -19.14 -1.80 7.79
N THR A 324 -18.67 -0.92 8.66
CA THR A 324 -19.50 -0.31 9.70
C THR A 324 -20.64 0.52 9.07
N ASN A 325 -21.89 0.28 9.47
CA ASN A 325 -23.10 0.86 8.85
C ASN A 325 -23.25 0.59 7.33
N ALA A 326 -22.50 -0.34 6.76
CA ALA A 326 -22.59 -0.65 5.33
C ALA A 326 -23.85 -1.48 5.00
N VAL A 327 -24.30 -1.39 3.76
CA VAL A 327 -25.32 -2.27 3.18
C VAL A 327 -24.65 -3.09 2.09
N VAL A 328 -24.59 -4.40 2.27
CA VAL A 328 -24.06 -5.35 1.28
C VAL A 328 -25.18 -6.29 0.86
N HIS A 329 -25.57 -6.23 -0.41
CA HIS A 329 -26.75 -6.94 -0.91
C HIS A 329 -26.44 -7.62 -2.24
N ALA A 330 -26.27 -8.95 -2.18
CA ALA A 330 -26.31 -9.82 -3.36
C ALA A 330 -27.77 -10.10 -3.74
N ASP A 331 -28.23 -9.45 -4.80
CA ASP A 331 -29.52 -9.66 -5.41
C ASP A 331 -29.53 -10.93 -6.26
N LYS A 332 -30.65 -11.65 -6.21
CA LYS A 332 -31.01 -12.78 -7.08
C LYS A 332 -30.38 -14.13 -6.69
N ASP A 333 -31.26 -15.14 -6.81
CA ASP A 333 -31.01 -16.58 -6.69
C ASP A 333 -30.21 -17.13 -5.50
N GLY A 334 -29.94 -16.33 -4.48
CA GLY A 334 -29.20 -16.75 -3.29
C GLY A 334 -27.70 -16.74 -3.51
N GLU A 335 -27.24 -15.82 -4.35
CA GLU A 335 -25.82 -15.65 -4.59
C GLU A 335 -25.12 -15.17 -3.31
N PRO A 336 -23.87 -15.60 -3.07
CA PRO A 336 -23.24 -15.44 -1.79
C PRO A 336 -22.68 -14.03 -1.58
N VAL A 337 -22.67 -13.61 -0.32
CA VAL A 337 -21.81 -12.54 0.19
C VAL A 337 -20.65 -13.20 0.94
N ARG A 338 -19.44 -13.01 0.43
CA ARG A 338 -18.20 -13.56 1.01
C ARG A 338 -17.31 -12.44 1.47
N LEU A 339 -17.00 -12.45 2.76
CA LEU A 339 -16.11 -11.49 3.40
C LEU A 339 -14.90 -12.25 3.95
N GLU A 340 -13.70 -11.82 3.60
CA GLU A 340 -12.47 -12.44 4.07
C GLU A 340 -11.46 -11.39 4.50
N SER A 341 -10.86 -11.60 5.67
CA SER A 341 -9.66 -10.88 6.11
C SER A 341 -8.55 -11.88 6.43
N THR A 342 -7.40 -11.75 5.77
CA THR A 342 -6.30 -12.72 5.93
C THR A 342 -5.29 -12.33 7.02
N GLY A 343 -5.27 -11.06 7.42
CA GLY A 343 -4.32 -10.52 8.41
C GLY A 343 -4.87 -9.45 9.34
N GLY A 344 -6.18 -9.21 9.34
CA GLY A 344 -6.85 -8.21 10.18
C GLY A 344 -8.19 -8.66 10.76
N ASP A 345 -8.94 -7.68 11.27
CA ASP A 345 -10.29 -7.85 11.80
C ASP A 345 -11.34 -7.65 10.71
N ILE A 346 -12.55 -8.20 10.90
CA ILE A 346 -13.74 -7.83 10.10
C ILE A 346 -14.69 -7.09 11.03
N ASP A 347 -14.94 -5.80 10.75
CA ASP A 347 -15.91 -5.01 11.51
C ASP A 347 -17.23 -4.86 10.75
N LEU A 348 -18.27 -5.56 11.22
CA LEU A 348 -19.63 -5.52 10.69
C LEU A 348 -20.58 -4.70 11.57
N THR A 349 -20.05 -3.80 12.40
CA THR A 349 -20.86 -3.03 13.34
C THR A 349 -21.97 -2.28 12.61
N ASP A 350 -23.23 -2.53 13.01
CA ASP A 350 -24.44 -1.97 12.38
C ASP A 350 -24.58 -2.23 10.86
N ALA A 351 -23.81 -3.18 10.31
CA ALA A 351 -23.87 -3.54 8.89
C ALA A 351 -25.12 -4.37 8.57
N THR A 352 -25.62 -4.27 7.33
CA THR A 352 -26.66 -5.16 6.80
C THR A 352 -26.10 -6.02 5.69
N LEU A 353 -26.06 -7.33 5.90
CA LEU A 353 -25.68 -8.31 4.88
C LEU A 353 -26.94 -9.04 4.39
N ARG A 354 -27.14 -9.08 3.08
CA ARG A 354 -28.34 -9.65 2.48
C ARG A 354 -28.03 -10.49 1.24
N SER A 355 -28.67 -11.66 1.16
CA SER A 355 -28.74 -12.48 -0.05
C SER A 355 -30.20 -12.84 -0.34
N THR A 356 -30.69 -12.56 -1.55
CA THR A 356 -32.10 -12.79 -1.93
C THR A 356 -32.24 -13.88 -2.99
N ARG A 357 -33.08 -14.89 -2.75
CA ARG A 357 -33.54 -15.79 -3.84
C ARG A 357 -34.77 -15.18 -4.51
N LYS A 358 -34.72 -14.97 -5.83
CA LYS A 358 -35.85 -14.43 -6.61
C LYS A 358 -37.00 -15.44 -6.66
N ASP A 359 -36.67 -16.72 -6.72
CA ASP A 359 -37.62 -17.82 -6.79
C ASP A 359 -37.69 -18.59 -5.46
N SER A 360 -38.62 -18.16 -4.61
CA SER A 360 -39.16 -19.03 -3.57
C SER A 360 -39.69 -20.30 -4.24
N LEU A 361 -39.02 -21.45 -4.02
CA LEU A 361 -39.59 -22.76 -3.65
C LEU A 361 -38.72 -23.96 -4.11
N THR A 362 -38.21 -24.71 -3.12
CA THR A 362 -38.19 -26.21 -3.05
C THR A 362 -36.91 -27.04 -3.24
N THR A 363 -35.73 -26.50 -3.52
CA THR A 363 -34.49 -27.30 -3.43
C THR A 363 -33.35 -26.53 -2.78
N PHE A 364 -33.04 -26.91 -1.55
CA PHE A 364 -31.99 -26.32 -0.71
C PHE A 364 -30.62 -26.81 -1.19
N ALA A 365 -29.78 -25.93 -1.72
CA ALA A 365 -28.34 -26.15 -1.69
C ALA A 365 -27.87 -25.90 -0.24
N SER A 366 -27.06 -26.79 0.30
CA SER A 366 -26.67 -26.85 1.71
C SER A 366 -25.55 -25.87 2.09
N GLY A 367 -25.54 -24.67 1.52
CA GLY A 367 -24.55 -23.62 1.82
C GLY A 367 -25.22 -22.44 2.49
N ASN A 368 -24.54 -21.81 3.44
CA ASN A 368 -24.92 -20.49 3.92
C ASN A 368 -24.53 -19.46 2.86
N ASP A 369 -25.45 -18.57 2.51
CA ASP A 369 -25.24 -17.54 1.48
C ASP A 369 -24.46 -16.34 2.05
N LEU A 370 -24.33 -16.22 3.38
CA LEU A 370 -23.51 -15.21 4.05
C LEU A 370 -22.33 -15.87 4.76
N SER A 371 -21.12 -15.43 4.44
CA SER A 371 -19.90 -15.96 5.08
C SER A 371 -18.89 -14.87 5.40
N ALA A 372 -18.25 -14.99 6.56
CA ALA A 372 -17.15 -14.13 7.00
C ALA A 372 -16.01 -15.00 7.53
N THR A 373 -14.79 -14.78 7.06
CA THR A 373 -13.60 -15.56 7.44
C THR A 373 -12.48 -14.65 7.88
N VAL A 374 -11.88 -14.92 9.04
CA VAL A 374 -10.65 -14.25 9.51
C VAL A 374 -9.54 -15.28 9.71
N ASN A 375 -8.32 -14.96 9.26
CA ASN A 375 -7.12 -15.78 9.48
C ASN A 375 -6.17 -15.16 10.51
N GLY A 376 -6.71 -14.86 11.69
CA GLY A 376 -5.99 -14.15 12.76
C GLY A 376 -6.58 -12.76 12.94
N GLY A 377 -7.64 -12.67 13.75
CA GLY A 377 -8.41 -11.47 13.97
C GLY A 377 -9.75 -11.80 14.63
N VAL A 378 -10.64 -10.82 14.69
CA VAL A 378 -11.99 -10.91 15.24
C VAL A 378 -13.01 -10.41 14.22
N ILE A 379 -14.12 -11.14 14.10
CA ILE A 379 -15.31 -10.68 13.39
C ILE A 379 -16.21 -9.99 14.42
N VAL A 380 -16.35 -8.67 14.34
CA VAL A 380 -17.23 -7.85 15.18
C VAL A 380 -18.60 -7.76 14.52
N VAL A 381 -19.67 -8.15 15.22
CA VAL A 381 -21.04 -8.22 14.68
C VAL A 381 -22.06 -7.38 15.47
N ASP A 382 -21.59 -6.43 16.28
CA ASP A 382 -22.48 -5.63 17.13
C ASP A 382 -23.48 -4.84 16.28
N GLY A 383 -24.78 -5.07 16.49
CA GLY A 383 -25.83 -4.37 15.75
C GLY A 383 -26.04 -4.84 14.30
N ALA A 384 -25.24 -5.80 13.81
CA ALA A 384 -25.35 -6.31 12.44
C ALA A 384 -26.69 -7.00 12.16
N ALA A 385 -27.14 -6.97 10.91
CA ALA A 385 -28.33 -7.66 10.42
C ALA A 385 -27.97 -8.64 9.30
N PHE A 386 -28.27 -9.94 9.52
CA PHE A 386 -28.04 -11.00 8.55
C PHE A 386 -29.38 -11.44 7.94
N LEU A 387 -29.51 -11.26 6.62
CA LEU A 387 -30.75 -11.41 5.88
C LEU A 387 -30.57 -12.35 4.67
N ASP A 388 -30.53 -13.64 4.94
CA ASP A 388 -30.54 -14.69 3.92
C ASP A 388 -31.67 -15.70 4.22
N GLN A 389 -31.54 -16.95 3.76
CA GLN A 389 -32.57 -17.97 3.99
C GLN A 389 -32.68 -18.41 5.44
N ASP A 390 -31.56 -18.56 6.15
CA ASP A 390 -31.54 -19.03 7.53
C ASP A 390 -31.28 -17.91 8.55
N ASN A 391 -31.06 -16.68 8.06
CA ASN A 391 -30.68 -15.49 8.83
C ASN A 391 -29.42 -15.75 9.66
N THR A 392 -28.43 -16.43 9.08
CA THR A 392 -27.20 -16.80 9.77
C THR A 392 -25.98 -16.30 9.02
N LEU A 393 -25.01 -15.76 9.73
CA LEU A 393 -23.66 -15.56 9.20
C LEU A 393 -22.81 -16.79 9.52
N GLN A 394 -22.27 -17.44 8.49
CA GLN A 394 -21.26 -18.48 8.69
C GLN A 394 -19.91 -17.84 8.98
N ALA A 395 -19.51 -17.82 10.24
CA ALA A 395 -18.27 -17.19 10.67
C ALA A 395 -17.16 -18.22 10.89
N THR A 396 -16.03 -18.03 10.21
CA THR A 396 -14.82 -18.83 10.41
C THR A 396 -13.77 -17.99 11.12
N GLY A 397 -13.63 -18.16 12.44
CA GLY A 397 -12.67 -17.41 13.25
C GLY A 397 -13.19 -17.04 14.63
N THR A 398 -12.56 -16.06 15.28
CA THR A 398 -13.07 -15.51 16.55
C THR A 398 -14.16 -14.50 16.24
N THR A 399 -15.29 -14.57 16.93
CA THR A 399 -16.39 -13.62 16.77
C THR A 399 -16.65 -12.87 18.07
N SER A 400 -17.11 -11.62 17.97
CA SER A 400 -17.49 -10.80 19.12
C SER A 400 -18.70 -9.93 18.82
N GLY A 401 -19.43 -9.55 19.85
CA GLY A 401 -20.63 -8.72 19.73
C GLY A 401 -21.93 -9.50 19.61
N THR A 402 -23.04 -8.77 19.46
CA THR A 402 -24.39 -9.32 19.31
C THR A 402 -25.09 -8.71 18.10
N PRO A 403 -25.53 -9.52 17.10
CA PRO A 403 -26.26 -9.00 15.96
C PRO A 403 -27.64 -8.46 16.38
N ALA A 404 -28.12 -7.43 15.69
CA ALA A 404 -29.47 -6.92 15.85
C ALA A 404 -30.53 -7.87 15.26
N SER A 405 -30.19 -8.58 14.18
CA SER A 405 -31.06 -9.58 13.54
C SER A 405 -30.23 -10.71 12.94
N GLY A 406 -30.76 -11.94 13.05
CA GLY A 406 -30.07 -13.15 12.62
C GLY A 406 -29.20 -13.77 13.73
N SER A 407 -28.33 -14.70 13.34
CA SER A 407 -27.41 -15.40 14.24
C SER A 407 -26.04 -15.60 13.60
N VAL A 408 -25.03 -15.97 14.40
CA VAL A 408 -23.69 -16.34 13.91
C VAL A 408 -23.47 -17.81 14.23
N SER A 409 -23.09 -18.61 13.23
CA SER A 409 -22.81 -20.04 13.36
C SER A 409 -21.33 -20.37 13.34
#